data_AF-X0SHT2-F1
#
_entry.id   AF-X0SHT2-F1
#
_cell.length_a   1.000
_cell.length_b   1.000
_cell.length_c   1.000
_cell.angle_alpha   90.00
_cell.angle_beta   90.00
_cell.angle_gamma   90.00
#
_symmetry.space_group_name_H-M   'P 1'
#
loop_
_entity.id
_entity.type
_entity.pdbx_description
1 polymer ?
#
loop_
_entity_poly.entity_id
_entity_poly.type
_entity_poly.pdbx_seq_one_letter_code
_entity_poly.pdbx_strand_id
1 'polypeptide(L)'
;GIEQSTEDGQDFAGQDVWGKDIVLAYLAPNPNSPRTMTLVLTFENKGRQVIKWRENSRKADAIEVCEILVEELVSEFCGYLLKDAIA
;
A
#
# COMPACT_ATOMS: atom_id res chain seq x y z
N GLY A 1 -8.49 -13.77 -2.86
CA GLY A 1 -8.28 -15.02 -2.11
C GLY A 1 -6.94 -14.91 -1.46
N ILE A 2 -6.88 -14.96 -0.14
CA ILE A 2 -5.60 -15.03 0.59
C ILE A 2 -5.28 -16.52 0.65
N GLU A 3 -4.24 -16.94 -0.07
CA GLU A 3 -3.79 -18.33 -0.06
C GLU A 3 -3.25 -18.67 1.32
N GLN A 4 -3.84 -19.70 1.93
CA GLN A 4 -3.39 -20.25 3.20
C GLN A 4 -2.02 -20.89 3.02
N SER A 5 -0.99 -20.33 3.66
CA SER A 5 0.31 -20.98 3.84
C SER A 5 0.53 -21.44 5.28
N THR A 6 -0.54 -21.63 6.05
CA THR A 6 -0.46 -22.18 7.41
C THR A 6 -0.39 -23.71 7.33
N GLU A 7 0.63 -24.30 7.94
CA GLU A 7 0.74 -25.75 8.10
C GLU A 7 -0.42 -26.28 8.99
N ASP A 8 -0.81 -27.54 8.79
CA ASP A 8 -1.87 -28.18 9.57
C ASP A 8 -1.59 -28.09 11.08
N GLY A 9 -2.43 -27.34 11.80
CA GLY A 9 -2.31 -27.11 13.24
C GLY A 9 -1.89 -25.68 13.63
N GLN A 10 -1.62 -24.80 12.67
CA GLN A 10 -1.45 -23.38 12.94
C GLN A 10 -2.77 -22.62 12.75
N ASP A 11 -3.24 -21.96 13.81
CA ASP A 11 -4.33 -21.01 13.70
C ASP A 11 -3.91 -19.85 12.79
N PHE A 12 -4.69 -19.61 11.74
CA PHE A 12 -4.48 -18.49 10.83
C PHE A 12 -4.72 -17.18 11.59
N ALA A 13 -3.65 -16.56 12.07
CA ALA A 13 -3.68 -15.23 12.68
C ALA A 13 -3.53 -14.13 11.62
N GLY A 14 -4.49 -14.05 10.69
CA GLY A 14 -4.60 -12.91 9.78
C GLY A 14 -5.05 -11.68 10.58
N GLN A 15 -4.16 -10.72 10.79
CA GLN A 15 -4.52 -9.45 11.40
C GLN A 15 -5.12 -8.49 10.36
N ASP A 16 -6.17 -7.77 10.75
CA ASP A 16 -6.68 -6.68 9.94
C ASP A 16 -5.68 -5.52 9.95
N VAL A 17 -5.30 -5.05 8.76
CA VAL A 17 -4.34 -3.94 8.58
C VAL A 17 -4.90 -2.62 9.13
N TRP A 18 -6.22 -2.43 9.07
CA TRP A 18 -6.90 -1.22 9.55
C TRP A 18 -7.48 -1.36 10.96
N GLY A 19 -7.51 -2.58 11.49
CA GLY A 19 -8.04 -2.86 12.82
C GLY A 19 -9.53 -2.50 12.95
N LYS A 20 -9.90 -1.95 14.12
CA LYS A 20 -11.28 -1.54 14.43
C LYS A 20 -11.52 -0.04 14.19
N ASP A 21 -10.58 0.62 13.54
CA ASP A 21 -10.57 2.05 13.36
C ASP A 21 -11.27 2.47 12.06
N ILE A 22 -11.84 3.67 12.06
CA ILE A 22 -12.45 4.27 10.87
C ILE A 22 -11.74 5.60 10.58
N VAL A 23 -11.31 5.79 9.34
CA VAL A 23 -10.73 7.03 8.84
C VAL A 23 -11.74 7.75 7.95
N LEU A 24 -12.04 9.00 8.27
CA LEU A 24 -12.73 9.92 7.38
C LEU A 24 -11.67 10.82 6.74
N ALA A 25 -11.57 10.82 5.42
CA ALA A 25 -10.55 11.57 4.71
C ALA A 25 -11.14 12.33 3.52
N TYR A 26 -10.67 13.57 3.33
CA TYR A 26 -10.79 14.27 2.06
C TYR A 26 -9.57 13.95 1.20
N LEU A 27 -9.82 13.31 0.05
CA LEU A 27 -8.83 13.02 -0.97
C LEU A 27 -9.12 13.87 -2.20
N ALA A 28 -8.12 14.62 -2.64
CA ALA A 28 -8.25 15.43 -3.85
C ALA A 28 -8.48 14.53 -5.07
N PRO A 29 -9.48 14.84 -5.93
CA PRO A 29 -9.74 14.04 -7.13
C PRO A 29 -8.61 14.15 -8.17
N ASN A 30 -7.83 15.24 -8.11
CA ASN A 30 -6.62 15.41 -8.91
C ASN A 30 -5.47 15.88 -8.01
N PRO A 31 -4.55 14.97 -7.59
CA PRO A 31 -3.44 15.30 -6.72
C PRO A 31 -2.39 16.21 -7.38
N ASN A 32 -2.38 16.30 -8.72
CA ASN A 32 -1.45 17.14 -9.49
C ASN A 32 -1.95 18.58 -9.67
N SER A 33 -3.16 18.87 -9.21
CA SER A 33 -3.74 20.21 -9.33
C SER A 33 -3.07 21.17 -8.33
N PRO A 34 -2.54 22.31 -8.79
CA PRO A 34 -1.87 23.27 -7.91
C PRO A 34 -2.82 23.74 -6.80
N ARG A 35 -2.29 23.81 -5.56
CA ARG A 35 -2.99 24.31 -4.36
C ARG A 35 -4.21 23.50 -3.93
N THR A 36 -4.21 22.20 -4.17
CA THR A 36 -5.27 21.31 -3.68
C THR A 36 -4.87 20.71 -2.34
N MET A 37 -5.74 20.83 -1.33
CA MET A 37 -5.55 20.15 -0.06
C MET A 37 -5.99 18.68 -0.19
N THR A 38 -5.25 17.76 0.41
CA THR A 38 -5.57 16.32 0.46
C THR A 38 -4.91 15.72 1.70
N LEU A 39 -5.47 14.66 2.26
CA LEU A 39 -4.91 14.03 3.46
C LEU A 39 -3.54 13.39 3.18
N VAL A 40 -3.46 12.56 2.14
CA VAL A 40 -2.29 11.74 1.81
C VAL A 40 -1.92 11.94 0.34
N LEU A 41 -0.63 11.80 0.04
CA LEU A 41 -0.10 11.62 -1.32
C LEU A 41 0.87 10.45 -1.35
N THR A 42 0.86 9.73 -2.47
CA THR A 42 1.91 8.77 -2.82
C THR A 42 2.86 9.43 -3.81
N PHE A 43 4.10 9.60 -3.41
CA PHE A 43 5.18 10.13 -4.24
C PHE A 43 5.90 8.96 -4.91
N GLU A 44 5.97 9.00 -6.23
CA GLU A 44 6.74 8.06 -7.04
C GLU A 44 7.99 8.75 -7.59
N ASN A 45 9.18 8.22 -7.27
CA ASN A 45 10.44 8.80 -7.75
C ASN A 45 10.69 8.47 -9.24
N LYS A 46 10.28 7.28 -9.67
CA LYS A 46 10.37 6.81 -11.05
C LYS A 46 9.20 5.89 -11.34
N GLY A 47 8.60 6.05 -12.53
CA GLY A 47 7.60 5.12 -13.04
C GLY A 47 8.08 3.67 -12.91
N ARG A 48 7.17 2.76 -12.53
CA ARG A 48 7.39 1.30 -12.47
C ARG A 48 8.39 0.80 -13.52
N GLN A 49 9.53 0.29 -13.07
CA GLN A 49 10.55 -0.30 -13.94
C GLN A 49 10.44 -1.83 -13.90
N VAL A 50 10.59 -2.47 -15.06
CA VAL A 50 10.58 -3.93 -15.17
C VAL A 50 11.90 -4.37 -15.82
N ILE A 51 12.75 -5.03 -15.04
CA ILE A 51 14.05 -5.54 -15.48
C ILE A 51 13.89 -7.04 -15.73
N LYS A 52 14.27 -7.52 -16.92
CA LYS A 52 14.22 -8.94 -17.28
C LYS A 52 15.62 -9.47 -17.51
N TRP A 53 15.95 -10.62 -16.94
CA TRP A 53 17.22 -11.30 -17.21
C TRP A 53 17.04 -12.82 -17.18
N ARG A 54 17.94 -13.53 -17.87
CA ARG A 54 18.02 -14.99 -17.80
C ARG A 54 18.88 -15.36 -16.60
N GLU A 55 18.28 -16.00 -15.60
CA GLU A 55 19.03 -16.55 -14.48
C GLU A 55 19.49 -17.97 -14.81
N ASN A 56 20.73 -18.06 -15.31
CA ASN A 56 21.33 -19.32 -15.77
C ASN A 56 21.52 -20.36 -14.66
N SER A 57 21.68 -19.92 -13.40
CA SER A 57 21.81 -20.80 -12.24
C SER A 57 20.53 -21.59 -11.95
N ARG A 58 19.36 -20.94 -12.11
CA ARG A 58 18.03 -21.54 -11.91
C ARG A 58 17.36 -21.98 -13.22
N LYS A 59 18.03 -21.76 -14.36
CA LYS A 59 17.50 -21.97 -15.73
C LYS A 59 16.13 -21.32 -15.93
N ALA A 60 15.93 -20.13 -15.36
CA ALA A 60 14.65 -19.43 -15.37
C ALA A 60 14.80 -18.03 -15.98
N ASP A 61 13.70 -17.51 -16.53
CA ASP A 61 13.59 -16.10 -16.87
C ASP A 61 13.09 -15.35 -15.64
N ALA A 62 13.92 -14.45 -15.14
CA ALA A 62 13.62 -13.64 -13.97
C ALA A 62 13.10 -12.26 -14.42
N ILE A 63 12.15 -11.75 -13.64
CA ILE A 63 11.57 -10.42 -13.81
C ILE A 63 11.61 -9.73 -12.45
N GLU A 64 12.27 -8.58 -12.38
CA GLU A 64 12.23 -7.69 -11.22
C GLU A 64 11.34 -6.51 -11.54
N VAL A 65 10.43 -6.23 -10.62
CA VAL A 65 9.56 -5.05 -10.65
C VAL A 65 10.06 -4.10 -9.58
N CYS A 66 10.60 -2.97 -9.99
CA CYS A 66 11.05 -1.92 -9.08
C CYS A 66 10.02 -0.78 -9.06
N GLU A 67 9.48 -0.53 -7.88
CA GLU A 67 8.62 0.60 -7.58
C GLU A 67 9.21 1.32 -6.36
N ILE A 68 9.48 2.62 -6.50
CA ILE A 68 9.96 3.46 -5.39
C ILE A 68 8.83 4.42 -5.07
N LEU A 69 7.98 3.99 -4.14
CA LEU A 69 6.82 4.72 -3.66
C LEU A 69 7.07 5.15 -2.21
N VAL A 70 6.69 6.39 -1.91
CA VAL A 70 6.64 6.91 -0.54
C VAL A 70 5.25 7.48 -0.30
N GLU A 71 4.56 6.98 0.70
CA GLU A 71 3.24 7.46 1.11
C GLU A 71 3.42 8.42 2.29
N GLU A 72 2.93 9.65 2.14
CA GLU A 72 3.12 10.70 3.14
C GLU A 72 1.79 11.36 3.48
N LEU A 73 1.62 11.67 4.77
CA LEU A 73 0.51 12.46 5.27
C LEU A 73 0.84 13.95 5.06
N VAL A 74 0.09 14.60 4.18
CA VAL A 74 0.41 15.96 3.71
C VAL A 74 -0.42 17.02 4.44
N SER A 75 -1.62 16.69 4.90
CA SER A 75 -2.48 17.62 5.64
C SER A 75 -3.39 16.92 6.63
N GLU A 76 -3.08 17.04 7.92
CA GLU A 76 -3.90 16.51 9.03
C GLU A 76 -5.32 17.08 9.05
N PHE A 77 -5.53 18.31 8.57
CA PHE A 77 -6.85 18.95 8.51
C PHE A 77 -7.83 18.27 7.54
N CYS A 78 -7.33 17.42 6.64
CA CYS A 78 -8.15 16.70 5.68
C CYS A 78 -8.56 15.31 6.19
N GLY A 79 -8.29 14.99 7.45
CA GLY A 79 -8.54 13.67 8.01
C GLY A 79 -9.16 13.72 9.41
N TYR A 80 -9.88 12.66 9.75
CA TYR A 80 -10.34 12.39 11.10
C TYR A 80 -10.30 10.89 11.38
N LEU A 81 -9.81 10.50 12.56
CA LEU A 81 -9.68 9.10 12.98
C LEU A 81 -10.65 8.81 14.12
N LEU A 82 -11.52 7.83 13.92
CA LEU A 82 -12.39 7.25 14.95
C LEU A 82 -11.78 5.92 15.38
N LYS A 83 -11.29 5.85 16.62
CA LYS A 83 -10.67 4.66 17.16
C LYS A 83 -11.71 3.69 17.72
N ASP A 84 -11.47 2.39 17.57
CA ASP A 84 -12.31 1.31 18.12
C ASP A 84 -13.80 1.46 17.76
N ALA A 85 -14.07 1.93 16.55
CA ALA A 85 -15.44 2.21 16.10
C ALA A 85 -16.23 0.94 15.78
N ILE A 86 -15.54 -0.18 15.52
CA ILE A 86 -16.14 -1.47 15.22
C ILE A 86 -16.04 -2.37 16.46
N ALA A 87 -17.19 -2.77 17.00
CA ALA A 87 -17.30 -3.62 18.19
C ALA A 87 -16.78 -5.04 17.93
#